data_AF-A0A960DBW4-F1
#
_entry.id   AF-A0A960DBW4-F1
#
_cell.length_a   1.000
_cell.length_b   1.000
_cell.length_c   1.000
_cell.angle_alpha   90.00
_cell.angle_beta   90.00
_cell.angle_gamma   90.00
#
_symmetry.space_group_name_H-M   'P 1'
#
loop_
_entity.id
_entity.type
_entity.pdbx_description
1 polymer ?
#
loop_
_entity_poly.entity_id
_entity_poly.type
_entity_poly.pdbx_seq_one_letter_code
_entity_poly.pdbx_strand_id
1 'polypeptide(L)'
;AGAYADVPLFLFHILEYMDVDFDLDVDEINQRWEELASADVWSQMILKETDDIVQRLTATPRTGQYRLDSSGAMVFRRAALDWHQLQNESEAFFLRIYGPGDYRWKGADLGVLVTKGRLQLDSAEGGSALTIRANHFIDSIRAEFAGVPISEPVQPPTSAGVKSS
;
A
#
# COMPACT_ATOMS: atom_id res chain seq x y z
N ALA A 1 0.49 13.99 13.34
CA ALA A 1 1.00 15.37 13.36
C ALA A 1 1.83 15.67 14.64
N GLY A 2 2.59 14.69 15.15
CA GLY A 2 3.38 14.85 16.39
C GLY A 2 4.69 15.65 16.21
N ALA A 3 5.30 15.61 15.02
CA ALA A 3 6.59 16.27 14.76
C ALA A 3 6.52 17.82 14.79
N TYR A 4 5.32 18.41 14.78
CA TYR A 4 5.10 19.86 14.86
C TYR A 4 4.62 20.32 16.25
N ALA A 5 4.40 19.40 17.18
CA ALA A 5 3.96 19.74 18.54
C ALA A 5 5.12 20.04 19.50
N ASP A 6 6.36 19.79 19.06
CA ASP A 6 7.58 20.04 19.83
C ASP A 6 8.32 21.28 19.33
N VAL A 7 9.21 21.84 20.16
CA VAL A 7 10.05 23.01 19.82
C VAL A 7 10.80 22.73 18.51
N PRO A 8 10.62 23.57 17.47
CA PRO A 8 11.37 23.42 16.23
C PRO A 8 12.88 23.46 16.50
N LEU A 9 13.62 22.42 16.09
CA LEU A 9 15.04 22.25 16.41
C LEU A 9 15.91 23.45 15.99
N PHE A 10 15.50 24.23 14.98
CA PHE A 10 16.24 25.41 14.55
C PHE A 10 16.28 26.54 15.60
N LEU A 11 15.36 26.53 16.58
CA LEU A 11 15.35 27.52 17.66
C LEU A 11 16.59 27.41 18.55
N PHE A 12 17.17 26.21 18.70
CA PHE A 12 18.42 26.03 19.45
C PHE A 12 19.59 26.77 18.80
N HIS A 13 19.63 26.84 17.47
CA HIS A 13 20.63 27.65 16.75
C HIS A 13 20.43 29.15 16.96
N ILE A 14 19.18 29.60 17.13
CA ILE A 14 18.90 31.00 17.43
C ILE A 14 19.32 31.35 18.87
N LEU A 15 19.06 30.46 19.83
CA LEU A 15 19.50 30.64 21.22
C LEU A 15 21.03 30.69 21.32
N GLU A 16 21.72 29.80 20.61
CA GLU A 16 23.19 29.81 20.51
C GLU A 16 23.70 31.11 19.87
N TYR A 17 23.06 31.57 18.78
CA TYR A 17 23.41 32.85 18.15
C TYR A 17 23.18 34.06 19.07
N MET A 18 22.17 33.98 19.94
CA MET A 18 21.82 35.02 20.91
C MET A 18 22.63 34.95 22.21
N ASP A 19 23.61 34.04 22.31
CA ASP A 19 24.45 33.84 23.49
C ASP A 19 23.62 33.52 24.75
N VAL A 20 22.53 32.76 24.56
CA VAL A 20 21.67 32.29 25.65
C VAL A 20 22.14 30.91 26.09
N ASP A 21 22.50 30.77 27.37
CA ASP A 21 22.83 29.48 27.96
C ASP A 21 21.58 28.58 28.01
N PHE A 22 21.71 27.34 27.50
CA PHE A 22 20.70 26.30 27.61
C PHE A 22 21.35 24.93 27.85
N ASP A 23 20.59 24.03 28.48
CA ASP A 23 20.96 22.62 28.65
C ASP A 23 19.95 21.76 27.87
N LEU A 24 20.42 20.72 27.21
CA LEU A 24 19.64 19.89 26.30
C LEU A 24 19.79 18.41 26.66
N ASP A 25 18.71 17.82 27.17
CA ASP A 25 18.61 16.36 27.32
C ASP A 25 18.18 15.73 25.99
N VAL A 26 19.16 15.24 25.24
CA VAL A 26 18.93 14.58 23.94
C VAL A 26 18.16 13.27 24.10
N ASP A 27 18.35 12.56 25.22
CA ASP A 27 17.70 11.27 25.47
C ASP A 27 16.21 11.47 25.78
N GLU A 28 15.87 12.47 26.59
CA GLU A 28 14.47 12.85 26.86
C GLU A 28 13.74 13.25 25.56
N ILE A 29 14.37 14.07 24.72
CA ILE A 29 13.78 14.52 23.46
C ILE A 29 13.55 13.33 22.52
N ASN A 30 14.53 12.45 22.37
CA ASN A 30 14.39 11.26 21.55
C ASN A 30 13.28 10.34 22.06
N GLN A 31 13.17 10.13 23.37
CA GLN A 31 12.11 9.33 23.98
C GLN A 31 10.73 9.93 23.69
N ARG A 32 10.56 11.24 23.90
CA ARG A 32 9.30 11.93 23.61
C ARG A 32 8.93 11.85 22.13
N TRP A 33 9.92 11.98 21.25
CA TRP A 33 9.71 11.86 19.80
C TRP A 33 9.33 10.44 19.40
N GLU A 34 9.93 9.42 20.01
CA GLU A 34 9.59 8.02 19.79
C GLU A 34 8.15 7.71 20.23
N GLU A 35 7.74 8.22 21.39
CA GLU A 35 6.36 8.12 21.88
C GLU A 35 5.36 8.79 20.91
N LEU A 36 5.67 9.99 20.43
CA LEU A 36 4.85 10.71 19.45
C LEU A 36 4.83 10.04 18.07
N ALA A 37 5.96 9.48 17.63
CA ALA A 37 6.08 8.77 16.35
C ALA A 37 5.35 7.42 16.38
N SER A 38 5.26 6.77 17.54
CA SER A 38 4.48 5.52 17.70
C SER A 38 2.99 5.71 17.34
N ALA A 39 2.47 6.94 17.47
CA ALA A 39 1.08 7.26 17.17
C ALA A 39 0.76 7.38 15.66
N ASP A 40 1.78 7.55 14.80
CA ASP A 40 1.63 7.76 13.36
C ASP A 40 2.36 6.66 12.56
N VAL A 41 2.19 5.39 12.94
CA VAL A 41 2.69 4.26 12.15
C VAL A 41 1.82 4.07 10.91
N TRP A 42 2.45 4.15 9.73
CA TRP A 42 1.83 3.83 8.44
C TRP A 42 2.43 2.56 7.87
N SER A 43 1.61 1.80 7.15
CA SER A 43 2.07 0.68 6.33
C SER A 43 1.73 0.92 4.87
N GLN A 44 2.62 0.48 4.00
CA GLN A 44 2.40 0.41 2.56
C GLN A 44 2.52 -1.05 2.13
N MET A 45 1.58 -1.51 1.30
CA MET A 45 1.55 -2.85 0.73
C MET A 45 1.40 -2.75 -0.79
N ILE A 46 2.23 -3.48 -1.52
CA ILE A 46 2.12 -3.63 -2.98
C ILE A 46 1.41 -4.95 -3.24
N LEU A 47 0.25 -4.91 -3.88
CA LEU A 47 -0.51 -6.10 -4.24
C LEU A 47 -0.07 -6.58 -5.61
N LYS A 48 0.39 -7.84 -5.70
CA LYS A 48 0.81 -8.49 -6.95
C LYS A 48 -0.20 -9.53 -7.37
N GLU A 49 -0.43 -9.70 -8.67
CA GLU A 49 -1.13 -10.88 -9.16
C GLU A 49 -0.27 -12.12 -8.94
N THR A 50 -0.83 -13.13 -8.29
CA THR A 50 -0.13 -14.36 -7.92
C THR A 50 -0.56 -15.54 -8.79
N ASP A 51 -1.75 -15.45 -9.36
CA ASP A 51 -2.33 -16.51 -10.18
C ASP A 51 -1.67 -16.56 -11.55
N ASP A 52 -1.51 -17.78 -12.08
CA ASP A 52 -0.94 -18.00 -13.41
C ASP A 52 -2.01 -17.81 -14.49
N ILE A 53 -2.39 -16.55 -14.69
CA ILE A 53 -3.44 -16.13 -15.61
C ILE A 53 -2.94 -15.02 -16.53
N VAL A 54 -3.62 -14.86 -17.68
CA VAL A 54 -3.52 -13.65 -18.50
C VAL A 54 -4.93 -13.22 -18.87
N GLN A 55 -5.34 -12.03 -18.42
CA GLN A 55 -6.70 -11.53 -18.62
C GLN A 55 -6.71 -10.05 -18.99
N ARG A 56 -7.68 -9.68 -19.83
CA ARG A 56 -8.07 -8.27 -20.02
C ARG A 56 -9.03 -7.88 -18.91
N LEU A 57 -8.69 -6.84 -18.16
CA LEU A 57 -9.49 -6.34 -17.05
C LEU A 57 -10.79 -5.70 -17.57
N THR A 58 -11.92 -6.09 -16.99
CA THR A 58 -13.25 -5.51 -17.24
C THR A 58 -13.73 -4.65 -16.07
N ALA A 59 -13.26 -4.94 -14.86
CA ALA A 59 -13.47 -4.11 -13.68
C ALA A 59 -12.20 -4.09 -12.83
N THR A 60 -11.91 -2.93 -12.24
CA THR A 60 -10.81 -2.76 -11.28
C THR A 60 -11.24 -1.84 -10.15
N PRO A 61 -10.68 -2.02 -8.94
CA PRO A 61 -10.91 -1.09 -7.84
C PRO A 61 -10.51 0.34 -8.24
N ARG A 62 -11.28 1.32 -7.73
CA ARG A 62 -11.07 2.73 -8.02
C ARG A 62 -9.95 3.28 -7.15
N THR A 63 -9.11 4.16 -7.69
CA THR A 63 -8.18 4.91 -6.84
C THR A 63 -8.96 5.80 -5.87
N GLY A 64 -8.62 5.74 -4.58
CA GLY A 64 -9.22 6.59 -3.58
C GLY A 64 -9.24 5.97 -2.18
N GLN A 65 -10.12 6.51 -1.35
CA GLN A 65 -10.29 6.09 0.02
C GLN A 65 -11.34 5.01 0.17
N TYR A 66 -11.02 4.07 1.04
CA TYR A 66 -11.82 2.91 1.38
C TYR A 66 -11.94 2.80 2.89
N ARG A 67 -12.98 2.11 3.35
CA ARG A 67 -13.17 1.77 4.77
C ARG A 67 -13.68 0.35 4.91
N LEU A 68 -13.17 -0.38 5.89
CA LEU A 68 -13.74 -1.65 6.31
C LEU A 68 -15.07 -1.41 7.03
N ASP A 69 -16.14 -2.07 6.57
CA ASP A 69 -17.42 -2.06 7.27
C ASP A 69 -17.48 -3.13 8.37
N SER A 70 -18.62 -3.25 9.06
CA SER A 70 -18.81 -4.21 10.15
C SER A 70 -18.80 -5.67 9.69
N SER A 71 -18.97 -5.94 8.39
CA SER A 71 -18.85 -7.28 7.81
C SER A 71 -17.41 -7.63 7.39
N GLY A 72 -16.49 -6.67 7.49
CA GLY A 72 -15.12 -6.81 7.02
C GLY A 72 -14.96 -6.56 5.52
N ALA A 73 -16.02 -6.13 4.82
CA ALA A 73 -15.94 -5.75 3.42
C ALA A 73 -15.33 -4.35 3.28
N MET A 74 -14.50 -4.19 2.27
CA MET A 74 -13.89 -2.90 1.98
C MET A 74 -14.79 -2.08 1.06
N VAL A 75 -15.26 -0.93 1.55
CA VAL A 75 -16.24 -0.07 0.87
C VAL A 75 -15.57 1.20 0.36
N PHE A 76 -15.70 1.46 -0.94
CA PHE A 76 -15.24 2.71 -1.54
C PHE A 76 -15.98 3.91 -0.95
N ARG A 77 -15.22 4.89 -0.46
CA ARG A 77 -15.77 6.11 0.15
C ARG A 77 -15.78 7.26 -0.84
N ARG A 78 -14.63 7.58 -1.42
CA ARG A 78 -14.47 8.70 -2.34
C ARG A 78 -13.20 8.59 -3.14
N ALA A 79 -13.18 9.27 -4.29
CA ALA A 79 -11.96 9.48 -5.03
C ALA A 79 -11.00 10.37 -4.20
N ALA A 80 -9.73 10.00 -4.19
CA ALA A 80 -8.66 10.75 -3.56
C ALA A 80 -7.37 10.48 -4.34
N LEU A 81 -6.41 11.40 -4.26
CA LEU A 81 -5.08 11.24 -4.87
C LEU A 81 -3.97 11.11 -3.82
N ASP A 82 -4.33 11.14 -2.54
CA ASP A 82 -3.41 11.18 -1.42
C ASP A 82 -4.01 10.46 -0.19
N TRP A 83 -3.13 9.92 0.66
CA TRP A 83 -3.45 9.10 1.82
C TRP A 83 -3.43 9.85 3.15
N HIS A 84 -2.92 11.09 3.23
CA HIS A 84 -2.80 11.81 4.52
C HIS A 84 -4.13 12.02 5.26
N GLN A 85 -5.25 11.87 4.55
CA GLN A 85 -6.60 12.02 5.11
C GLN A 85 -7.13 10.75 5.82
N LEU A 86 -6.40 9.63 5.84
CA LEU A 86 -6.81 8.46 6.62
C LEU A 86 -6.76 8.79 8.12
N GLN A 87 -7.85 8.50 8.84
CA GLN A 87 -7.98 8.88 10.24
C GLN A 87 -7.54 7.78 11.19
N ASN A 88 -7.88 6.53 10.87
CA ASN A 88 -7.71 5.37 11.76
C ASN A 88 -7.42 4.10 10.95
N GLU A 89 -7.17 2.99 11.64
CA GLU A 89 -6.76 1.73 11.01
C GLU A 89 -7.89 0.97 10.28
N SER A 90 -9.15 1.43 10.36
CA SER A 90 -10.26 0.89 9.57
C SER A 90 -10.34 1.50 8.16
N GLU A 91 -9.53 2.52 7.89
CA GLU A 91 -9.50 3.23 6.63
C GLU A 91 -8.23 2.89 5.84
N ALA A 92 -8.36 2.86 4.53
CA ALA A 92 -7.28 2.57 3.61
C ALA A 92 -7.34 3.50 2.41
N PHE A 93 -6.18 3.77 1.82
CA PHE A 93 -6.06 4.39 0.51
C PHE A 93 -5.56 3.34 -0.47
N PHE A 94 -6.22 3.22 -1.62
CA PHE A 94 -5.79 2.35 -2.70
C PHE A 94 -5.44 3.17 -3.94
N LEU A 95 -4.26 2.93 -4.50
CA LEU A 95 -3.81 3.45 -5.78
C LEU A 95 -3.79 2.29 -6.78
N ARG A 96 -4.71 2.31 -7.74
CA ARG A 96 -4.73 1.33 -8.82
C ARG A 96 -3.59 1.59 -9.79
N ILE A 97 -2.96 0.53 -10.29
CA ILE A 97 -1.96 0.61 -11.37
C ILE A 97 -2.62 0.37 -12.74
N TYR A 98 -3.54 -0.62 -12.81
CA TYR A 98 -4.25 -0.97 -14.04
C TYR A 98 -5.75 -0.65 -13.95
N GLY A 99 -6.31 -0.17 -15.06
CA GLY A 99 -7.73 0.13 -15.24
C GLY A 99 -8.46 -0.93 -16.08
N PRO A 100 -9.78 -0.81 -16.23
CA PRO A 100 -10.52 -1.58 -17.22
C PRO A 100 -9.96 -1.35 -18.63
N GLY A 101 -9.76 -2.43 -19.39
CA GLY A 101 -9.12 -2.43 -20.71
C GLY A 101 -7.64 -2.84 -20.69
N ASP A 102 -6.96 -2.68 -19.55
CA ASP A 102 -5.59 -3.13 -19.36
C ASP A 102 -5.53 -4.65 -19.11
N TYR A 103 -4.33 -5.16 -18.90
CA TYR A 103 -4.06 -6.59 -18.72
C TYR A 103 -3.49 -6.88 -17.34
N ARG A 104 -3.83 -8.05 -16.78
CA ARG A 104 -3.15 -8.62 -15.62
C ARG A 104 -2.52 -9.96 -15.98
N TRP A 105 -1.37 -10.22 -15.38
CA TRP A 105 -0.63 -11.47 -15.51
C TRP A 105 0.11 -11.79 -14.21
N LYS A 106 0.57 -13.03 -14.06
CA LYS A 106 1.37 -13.44 -12.89
C LYS A 106 2.56 -12.51 -12.66
N GLY A 107 2.62 -11.93 -11.45
CA GLY A 107 3.66 -11.01 -11.02
C GLY A 107 3.36 -9.53 -11.31
N ALA A 108 2.28 -9.20 -12.04
CA ALA A 108 1.88 -7.81 -12.28
C ALA A 108 1.52 -7.10 -10.97
N ASP A 109 1.97 -5.85 -10.81
CA ASP A 109 1.55 -5.01 -9.68
C ASP A 109 0.13 -4.48 -9.90
N LEU A 110 -0.83 -4.96 -9.11
CA LEU A 110 -2.25 -4.58 -9.22
C LEU A 110 -2.52 -3.18 -8.64
N GLY A 111 -1.82 -2.83 -7.57
CA GLY A 111 -1.94 -1.53 -6.92
C GLY A 111 -1.17 -1.43 -5.62
N VAL A 112 -1.21 -0.23 -5.05
CA VAL A 112 -0.59 0.10 -3.77
C VAL A 112 -1.69 0.41 -2.76
N LEU A 113 -1.65 -0.26 -1.61
CA LEU A 113 -2.50 0.01 -0.46
C LEU A 113 -1.69 0.73 0.62
N VAL A 114 -2.23 1.81 1.14
CA VAL A 114 -1.67 2.56 2.28
C VAL A 114 -2.67 2.55 3.42
N THR A 115 -2.23 2.21 4.62
CA THR A 115 -3.07 2.13 5.82
C THR A 115 -2.34 2.71 7.03
N LYS A 116 -3.10 3.12 8.05
CA LYS A 116 -2.54 3.31 9.39
C LYS A 116 -2.39 1.97 10.11
N GLY A 117 -1.38 1.88 10.98
CA GLY A 117 -1.04 0.70 11.75
C GLY A 117 -0.17 -0.30 10.99
N ARG A 118 0.45 -1.24 11.72
CA ARG A 118 1.23 -2.33 11.12
C ARG A 118 0.34 -3.30 10.37
N LEU A 119 0.86 -3.84 9.27
CA LEU A 119 0.25 -4.93 8.49
C LEU A 119 0.96 -6.27 8.66
N GLN A 120 2.15 -6.26 9.26
CA GLN A 120 2.97 -7.44 9.57
C GLN A 120 3.18 -7.59 11.07
N LEU A 121 3.32 -8.84 11.50
CA LEU A 121 3.64 -9.26 12.86
C LEU A 121 4.92 -10.11 12.82
N ASP A 122 5.72 -10.00 13.86
CA ASP A 122 6.85 -10.91 14.05
C ASP A 122 6.34 -12.28 14.49
N SER A 123 6.80 -13.33 13.83
CA SER A 123 6.47 -14.71 14.16
C SER A 123 7.40 -15.25 15.25
N ALA A 124 6.84 -15.99 16.21
CA ALA A 124 7.58 -16.62 17.29
C ALA A 124 8.64 -17.63 16.81
N GLU A 125 8.50 -18.17 15.58
CA GLU A 125 9.41 -19.16 15.00
C GLU A 125 10.49 -18.53 14.10
N GLY A 126 10.62 -17.20 14.08
CA GLY A 126 11.55 -16.48 13.20
C GLY A 126 10.98 -16.30 11.81
N GLY A 127 10.39 -15.12 11.57
CA GLY A 127 9.76 -14.77 10.30
C GLY A 127 8.75 -13.64 10.48
N SER A 128 8.11 -13.21 9.40
CA SER A 128 7.04 -12.21 9.42
C SER A 128 5.74 -12.83 8.92
N ALA A 129 4.64 -12.60 9.64
CA ALA A 129 3.30 -13.01 9.24
C ALA A 129 2.44 -11.78 8.95
N LEU A 130 1.51 -11.89 8.01
CA LEU A 130 0.52 -10.85 7.78
C LEU A 130 -0.51 -10.82 8.92
N THR A 131 -0.88 -9.62 9.34
CA THR A 131 -2.01 -9.41 10.25
C THR A 131 -3.31 -9.93 9.60
N ILE A 132 -4.30 -10.29 10.43
CA ILE A 132 -5.64 -10.65 9.95
C ILE A 132 -6.21 -9.54 9.05
N ARG A 133 -6.04 -8.28 9.46
CA ARG A 133 -6.43 -7.10 8.70
C ARG A 133 -5.74 -7.01 7.33
N ALA A 134 -4.44 -7.28 7.25
CA ALA A 134 -3.72 -7.27 5.97
C ALA A 134 -4.31 -8.29 4.99
N ASN A 135 -4.60 -9.50 5.45
CA ASN A 135 -5.25 -10.52 4.62
C ASN A 135 -6.64 -10.06 4.15
N HIS A 136 -7.47 -9.51 5.05
CA HIS A 136 -8.78 -8.97 4.65
C HIS A 136 -8.69 -7.87 3.60
N PHE A 137 -7.70 -6.97 3.70
CA PHE A 137 -7.49 -5.95 2.67
C PHE A 137 -7.09 -6.56 1.33
N ILE A 138 -6.19 -7.57 1.33
CA ILE A 138 -5.78 -8.27 0.11
C ILE A 138 -7.00 -8.92 -0.55
N ASP A 139 -7.77 -9.70 0.20
CA ASP A 139 -8.91 -10.44 -0.32
C ASP A 139 -10.00 -9.49 -0.85
N SER A 140 -10.30 -8.43 -0.11
CA SER A 140 -11.32 -7.45 -0.51
C SER A 140 -10.94 -6.70 -1.79
N ILE A 141 -9.70 -6.22 -1.89
CA ILE A 141 -9.21 -5.53 -3.09
C ILE A 141 -9.19 -6.50 -4.28
N ARG A 142 -8.71 -7.73 -4.09
CA ARG A 142 -8.66 -8.74 -5.15
C ARG A 142 -10.05 -9.07 -5.69
N ALA A 143 -11.06 -9.13 -4.83
CA ALA A 143 -12.44 -9.39 -5.21
C ALA A 143 -13.05 -8.30 -6.12
N GLU A 144 -12.51 -7.07 -6.13
CA GLU A 144 -12.95 -6.01 -7.04
C GLU A 144 -12.39 -6.14 -8.47
N PHE A 145 -11.40 -7.01 -8.70
CA PHE A 145 -10.87 -7.26 -10.04
C PHE A 145 -11.70 -8.30 -10.79
N ALA A 146 -12.15 -7.94 -11.99
CA ALA A 146 -12.76 -8.85 -12.95
C ALA A 146 -12.07 -8.74 -14.30
N GLY A 147 -12.00 -9.85 -15.03
CA GLY A 147 -11.38 -9.87 -16.35
C GLY A 147 -11.81 -11.05 -17.20
N VAL A 148 -11.55 -10.94 -18.50
CA VAL A 148 -11.82 -12.00 -19.48
C VAL A 148 -10.47 -12.60 -19.91
N PRO A 149 -10.32 -13.93 -19.89
CA PRO A 149 -9.14 -14.60 -20.41
C PRO A 149 -8.85 -14.21 -21.85
N ILE A 150 -7.58 -14.01 -22.16
CA ILE A 150 -7.12 -13.85 -23.54
C ILE A 150 -6.64 -15.23 -23.98
N SER A 151 -7.28 -15.79 -25.00
CA SER A 151 -6.73 -16.98 -25.66
C SER A 151 -5.41 -16.59 -26.32
N GLU A 152 -4.36 -17.40 -26.13
CA GLU A 152 -3.15 -17.29 -26.96
C GLU A 152 -3.57 -17.39 -28.44
N PRO A 153 -2.99 -16.56 -29.33
CA PRO A 153 -3.23 -16.71 -30.75
C PRO A 153 -2.80 -18.12 -31.18
N VAL A 154 -3.70 -18.85 -31.84
CA VAL A 154 -3.40 -20.16 -32.44
C VAL A 154 -2.16 -19.99 -33.32
N GLN A 155 -1.08 -20.67 -32.96
CA GLN A 155 0.11 -20.72 -33.82
C GLN A 155 -0.34 -21.17 -35.22
N PRO A 156 -0.07 -20.39 -36.28
CA PRO A 156 -0.37 -20.84 -37.63
C PRO A 156 0.37 -22.17 -37.87
N PRO A 157 -0.26 -23.17 -38.51
CA PRO A 157 0.37 -24.46 -38.73
C PRO A 157 1.69 -24.25 -39.46
N THR A 158 2.76 -24.81 -38.91
CA THR A 158 4.10 -24.79 -39.53
C THR A 158 3.97 -25.33 -40.95
N SER A 159 4.12 -24.47 -41.96
CA SER A 159 4.08 -24.90 -43.35
C SER A 159 5.18 -25.92 -43.57
N ALA A 160 4.81 -27.18 -43.81
CA ALA A 160 5.76 -28.21 -44.22
C ALA A 160 6.45 -27.72 -45.50
N GLY A 161 7.75 -27.45 -45.41
CA GLY A 161 8.54 -26.96 -46.53
C GLY A 161 8.39 -27.89 -47.74
N VAL A 162 7.92 -27.34 -48.85
CA VAL A 162 7.89 -28.03 -50.14
C VAL A 162 9.34 -28.30 -50.53
N LYS A 163 9.75 -29.58 -50.51
CA LYS A 163 11.03 -29.99 -51.12
C LYS A 163 10.89 -29.87 -52.63
N SER A 164 11.57 -28.90 -53.23
CA SER A 164 11.78 -28.87 -54.68
C SER A 164 12.61 -30.08 -55.09
N SER A 165 12.09 -30.86 -56.03
CA SER A 165 12.80 -31.95 -56.72
C SER A 165 13.78 -31.43 -57.76
#